data_AF-A0A7W1V3R7-F1
#
_entry.id   AF-A0A7W1V3R7-F1
#
_cell.length_a   1.000
_cell.length_b   1.000
_cell.length_c   1.000
_cell.angle_alpha   90.00
_cell.angle_beta   90.00
_cell.angle_gamma   90.00
#
_symmetry.space_group_name_H-M   'P 1'
#
loop_
_entity.id
_entity.type
_entity.pdbx_description
1 polymer ?
#
loop_
_entity_poly.entity_id
_entity_poly.type
_entity_poly.pdbx_seq_one_letter_code
_entity_poly.pdbx_strand_id
1 'polypeptide(L)'
;DQVVRDLRSVLSLGRGGAPAAAWRAPIVKTVAHSGEGIEDVIDAIERHREMLGSTGSLTARRERRARDEIEAIAVTALRARFTDLHGHADLDALAARVAAGEQDPYTAADMLVEAL
;
A
#
# COMPACT_ATOMS: atom_id res chain seq x y z
N ASP A 1 19.01 6.33 28.11
CA ASP A 1 19.38 7.50 27.29
C ASP A 1 20.29 7.22 26.09
N GLN A 2 21.16 6.21 26.13
CA GLN A 2 22.00 5.85 24.97
C GLN A 2 21.17 5.47 23.73
N VAL A 3 20.21 4.55 23.88
CA VAL A 3 19.33 4.09 22.77
C VAL A 3 18.59 5.25 22.09
N VAL A 4 18.11 6.24 22.86
CA VAL A 4 17.44 7.43 22.29
C VAL A 4 18.41 8.27 21.46
N ARG A 5 19.65 8.43 21.90
CA ARG A 5 20.68 9.15 21.14
C ARG A 5 21.03 8.41 19.84
N ASP A 6 21.15 7.09 19.91
CA ASP A 6 21.46 6.26 18.74
C ASP A 6 20.33 6.32 17.70
N LEU A 7 19.07 6.19 18.15
CA LEU A 7 17.91 6.33 17.27
C LEU A 7 17.82 7.73 16.63
N ARG A 8 18.14 8.80 17.36
CA ARG A 8 18.20 10.15 16.76
C ARG A 8 19.25 10.24 15.67
N SER A 9 20.41 9.62 15.87
CA SER A 9 21.48 9.58 14.87
C SER A 9 21.02 8.84 13.61
N VAL A 10 20.50 7.62 13.73
CA VAL A 10 20.00 6.83 12.60
C VAL A 10 18.88 7.57 11.84
N LEU A 11 17.92 8.15 12.55
CA LEU A 11 16.83 8.92 11.93
C LEU A 11 17.31 10.21 11.24
N SER A 12 18.45 10.78 11.66
CA SER A 12 19.01 11.96 11.00
C SER A 12 19.68 11.63 9.67
N LEU A 13 20.29 10.44 9.56
CA LEU A 13 20.96 9.96 8.34
C LEU A 13 19.95 9.66 7.23
N GLY A 14 18.80 9.06 7.56
CA GLY A 14 17.75 8.73 6.58
C GLY A 14 16.93 9.91 6.06
N ARG A 15 17.19 11.14 6.53
CA ARG A 15 16.43 12.35 6.17
C ARG A 15 17.08 13.22 5.09
N GLY A 16 18.20 12.79 4.50
CA GLY A 16 18.87 13.52 3.43
C GLY A 16 17.98 13.66 2.19
N GLY A 17 17.14 14.69 2.16
CA GLY A 17 16.14 14.92 1.11
C GLY A 17 14.76 15.36 1.61
N ALA A 18 14.49 15.29 2.91
CA ALA A 18 13.22 15.77 3.46
C ALA A 18 13.19 17.32 3.46
N PRO A 19 12.07 17.96 3.08
CA PRO A 19 11.90 19.41 3.18
C PRO A 19 12.17 19.92 4.60
N ALA A 20 12.65 21.16 4.75
CA ALA A 20 12.88 21.76 6.07
C ALA A 20 11.61 21.81 6.94
N ALA A 21 10.42 21.83 6.32
CA ALA A 21 9.12 21.77 6.99
C ALA A 21 8.63 20.33 7.30
N ALA A 22 9.41 19.29 7.02
CA ALA A 22 9.00 17.91 7.23
C ALA A 22 8.94 17.54 8.71
N TRP A 23 7.88 16.82 9.10
CA TRP A 23 7.64 16.38 10.48
C TRP A 23 8.88 15.75 11.13
N ARG A 24 9.31 16.31 12.26
CA ARG A 24 10.39 15.75 13.07
C ARG A 24 9.81 14.87 14.17
N ALA A 25 9.56 13.60 13.83
CA ALA A 25 9.08 12.59 14.77
C ALA A 25 9.91 12.60 16.07
N PRO A 26 9.28 12.89 17.22
CA PRO A 26 9.95 12.83 18.51
C PRO A 26 10.22 11.36 18.88
N ILE A 27 11.26 11.14 19.69
CA ILE A 27 11.51 9.84 20.30
C ILE A 27 10.97 9.89 21.72
N VAL A 28 9.87 9.17 21.95
CA VAL A 28 9.20 9.06 23.25
C VAL A 28 9.58 7.72 23.87
N LYS A 29 10.04 7.73 25.13
CA LYS A 29 10.33 6.51 25.88
C LYS A 29 9.03 6.05 26.54
N THR A 30 8.74 4.76 26.45
CA THR A 30 7.54 4.19 27.10
C THR A 30 7.84 2.87 27.78
N VAL A 31 7.03 2.54 28.78
CA VAL A 31 7.05 1.24 29.46
C VAL A 31 5.63 0.69 29.50
N ALA A 32 5.34 -0.26 28.62
CA ALA A 32 3.96 -0.71 28.37
C ALA A 32 3.26 -1.27 29.63
N HIS A 33 3.97 -2.02 30.48
CA HIS A 33 3.37 -2.67 31.65
C HIS A 33 3.06 -1.69 32.80
N SER A 34 3.79 -0.58 32.90
CA SER A 34 3.59 0.45 33.93
C SER A 34 2.80 1.66 33.42
N GLY A 35 2.55 1.75 32.10
CA GLY A 35 1.86 2.87 31.47
C GLY A 35 2.73 4.12 31.30
N GLU A 36 4.03 4.06 31.59
CA GLU A 36 4.92 5.23 31.48
C GLU A 36 5.02 5.70 30.03
N GLY A 37 4.94 7.02 29.83
CA GLY A 37 5.12 7.68 28.53
C GLY A 37 3.93 7.57 27.57
N ILE A 38 2.79 7.01 28.00
CA ILE A 38 1.58 6.94 27.16
C ILE A 38 1.05 8.33 26.82
N GLU A 39 0.98 9.24 27.79
CA GLU A 39 0.53 10.63 27.56
C GLU A 39 1.42 11.34 26.54
N ASP A 40 2.75 11.25 26.69
CA ASP A 40 3.71 11.81 25.73
C ASP A 40 3.54 11.25 24.30
N VAL A 41 3.15 9.98 24.18
CA VAL A 41 2.85 9.36 22.88
C VAL A 41 1.58 9.96 22.28
N ILE A 42 0.53 10.12 23.08
CA ILE A 42 -0.74 10.72 22.64
C ILE A 42 -0.49 12.15 22.15
N ASP A 43 0.23 12.96 22.93
CA ASP A 43 0.59 14.34 22.56
C ASP A 43 1.41 14.40 21.26
N ALA A 44 2.32 13.45 21.06
CA ALA A 44 3.09 13.35 19.82
C ALA A 44 2.21 12.99 18.61
N ILE A 45 1.20 12.13 18.80
CA ILE A 45 0.23 11.75 17.76
C ILE A 45 -0.64 12.94 17.39
N GLU A 46 -1.15 13.69 18.38
CA GLU A 46 -2.01 14.85 18.17
C GLU A 46 -1.29 15.95 17.38
N ARG A 47 -0.09 16.34 17.81
CA ARG A 47 0.72 17.34 17.07
C ARG A 47 1.05 16.90 15.65
N HIS A 48 1.30 15.61 15.44
CA HIS A 48 1.52 15.09 14.09
C HIS A 48 0.25 15.18 13.24
N ARG A 49 -0.91 14.87 13.83
CA ARG A 49 -2.22 14.96 13.17
C ARG A 49 -2.54 16.40 12.77
N GLU A 50 -2.31 17.36 13.66
CA GLU A 50 -2.50 18.78 13.39
C GLU A 50 -1.62 19.27 12.24
N MET A 51 -0.33 18.93 12.25
CA MET A 51 0.60 19.27 11.16
C MET A 51 0.19 18.61 9.84
N LEU A 52 -0.23 17.34 9.85
CA LEU A 52 -0.72 16.68 8.63
C LEU A 52 -2.03 17.31 8.12
N GLY A 53 -2.88 17.81 9.03
CA GLY A 53 -4.10 18.53 8.70
C GLY A 53 -3.81 19.88 8.07
N SER A 54 -2.95 20.69 8.68
CA SER A 54 -2.60 22.04 8.20
C SER A 54 -1.86 22.02 6.86
N THR A 55 -1.14 20.95 6.56
CA THR A 55 -0.43 20.77 5.27
C THR A 55 -1.25 20.08 4.19
N GLY A 56 -2.48 19.63 4.47
CA GLY A 56 -3.29 18.81 3.56
C GLY A 56 -2.77 17.37 3.36
N SER A 57 -1.61 17.04 3.93
CA SER A 57 -0.97 15.73 3.83
C SER A 57 -1.84 14.60 4.37
N LEU A 58 -2.71 14.87 5.34
CA LEU A 58 -3.63 13.87 5.89
C LEU A 58 -4.61 13.35 4.83
N THR A 59 -5.23 14.26 4.08
CA THR A 59 -6.18 13.92 3.01
C THR A 59 -5.48 13.18 1.88
N ALA A 60 -4.35 13.70 1.39
CA ALA A 60 -3.57 13.06 0.34
C ALA A 60 -3.11 11.64 0.71
N ARG A 61 -2.77 11.39 1.99
CA ARG A 61 -2.43 10.04 2.48
C ARG A 61 -3.64 9.11 2.56
N ARG A 62 -4.82 9.63 2.91
CA ARG A 62 -6.07 8.86 2.94
C ARG A 62 -6.52 8.48 1.54
N GLU A 63 -6.48 9.42 0.60
CA GLU A 63 -6.80 9.16 -0.81
C GLU A 63 -5.87 8.12 -1.42
N ARG A 64 -4.56 8.21 -1.15
CA ARG A 64 -3.61 7.18 -1.60
C ARG A 64 -3.95 5.80 -1.04
N ARG A 65 -4.21 5.70 0.27
CA ARG A 65 -4.61 4.43 0.90
C ARG A 65 -5.90 3.89 0.30
N ALA A 66 -6.90 4.74 0.10
CA ALA A 66 -8.16 4.35 -0.52
C ALA A 66 -7.95 3.88 -1.96
N ARG A 67 -7.09 4.56 -2.74
CA ARG A 67 -6.71 4.14 -4.09
C ARG A 67 -6.05 2.75 -4.08
N ASP A 68 -5.07 2.55 -3.21
CA ASP A 68 -4.35 1.27 -3.11
C ASP A 68 -5.29 0.14 -2.66
N GLU A 69 -6.22 0.42 -1.75
CA GLU A 69 -7.24 -0.53 -1.29
C GLU A 69 -8.24 -0.88 -2.40
N ILE A 70 -8.76 0.12 -3.13
CA ILE A 70 -9.64 -0.08 -4.28
C ILE A 70 -8.95 -0.91 -5.36
N GLU A 71 -7.69 -0.60 -5.67
CA GLU A 71 -6.89 -1.33 -6.65
C GLU A 71 -6.71 -2.80 -6.22
N ALA A 72 -6.35 -3.05 -4.96
CA ALA A 72 -6.19 -4.39 -4.43
C ALA A 72 -7.50 -5.20 -4.48
N ILE A 73 -8.63 -4.58 -4.11
CA ILE A 73 -9.96 -5.20 -4.18
C ILE A 73 -10.31 -5.54 -5.63
N ALA A 74 -10.14 -4.59 -6.56
CA ALA A 74 -10.47 -4.77 -7.97
C ALA A 74 -9.65 -5.88 -8.63
N VAL A 75 -8.32 -5.90 -8.39
CA VAL A 75 -7.44 -6.95 -8.92
C VAL A 75 -7.78 -8.32 -8.32
N THR A 76 -8.12 -8.37 -7.02
CA THR A 76 -8.54 -9.62 -6.38
C THR A 76 -9.85 -10.14 -6.98
N ALA A 77 -10.83 -9.26 -7.18
CA ALA A 77 -12.10 -9.61 -7.80
C ALA A 77 -11.92 -10.11 -9.24
N LEU A 78 -11.07 -9.45 -10.04
CA LEU A 78 -10.77 -9.87 -11.39
C LEU A 78 -10.10 -11.26 -11.41
N ARG A 79 -9.12 -11.50 -10.52
CA ARG A 79 -8.47 -12.82 -10.38
C ARG A 79 -9.44 -13.92 -9.97
N ALA A 80 -10.40 -13.62 -9.11
CA ALA A 80 -11.44 -14.58 -8.72
C ALA A 80 -12.26 -15.02 -9.94
N ARG A 81 -12.69 -14.07 -10.79
CA ARG A 81 -13.40 -14.37 -12.06
C ARG A 81 -12.58 -15.28 -12.98
N PHE A 82 -11.27 -15.08 -13.07
CA PHE A 82 -10.39 -15.97 -13.84
C PHE A 82 -10.18 -17.35 -13.22
N THR A 83 -10.29 -17.49 -11.90
CA THR A 83 -10.20 -18.81 -11.25
C THR A 83 -11.36 -19.71 -11.70
N ASP A 84 -12.56 -19.14 -11.81
CA ASP A 84 -13.74 -19.86 -12.30
C ASP A 84 -13.63 -20.26 -13.78
N LEU A 85 -12.83 -19.54 -14.58
CA LEU A 85 -12.61 -19.83 -16.01
C LEU A 85 -11.76 -21.08 -16.28
N HIS A 86 -10.98 -21.59 -15.32
CA HIS A 86 -10.15 -22.78 -15.55
C HIS A 86 -10.97 -24.05 -15.82
N GLY A 87 -12.29 -24.02 -15.61
CA GLY A 87 -13.23 -25.08 -16.01
C GLY A 87 -14.15 -24.71 -17.18
N HIS A 88 -13.89 -23.61 -17.90
CA HIS A 88 -14.74 -23.14 -19.00
C HIS A 88 -14.21 -23.61 -20.36
N ALA A 89 -15.10 -24.19 -21.16
CA ALA A 89 -14.81 -24.73 -22.50
C ALA A 89 -14.21 -23.67 -23.45
N ASP A 90 -14.46 -22.39 -23.21
CA ASP A 90 -13.95 -21.29 -24.02
C ASP A 90 -12.43 -21.10 -23.88
N LEU A 91 -11.87 -21.29 -22.67
CA LEU A 91 -10.42 -21.19 -22.45
C LEU A 91 -9.69 -22.35 -23.14
N ASP A 92 -10.20 -23.57 -23.00
CA ASP A 92 -9.63 -24.77 -23.63
C ASP A 92 -9.67 -24.67 -25.16
N ALA A 93 -10.78 -24.15 -25.73
CA ALA A 93 -10.92 -23.94 -27.16
C ALA A 93 -9.93 -22.88 -27.69
N LEU A 94 -9.75 -21.76 -26.97
CA LEU A 94 -8.76 -20.74 -27.33
C LEU A 94 -7.33 -21.29 -27.23
N ALA A 95 -7.02 -22.06 -26.18
CA ALA A 95 -5.72 -22.70 -26.03
C ALA A 95 -5.40 -23.68 -27.18
N ALA A 96 -6.39 -24.48 -27.60
CA ALA A 96 -6.23 -25.40 -28.73
C ALA A 96 -5.93 -24.67 -30.04
N ARG A 97 -6.63 -23.56 -30.33
CA ARG A 97 -6.41 -22.73 -31.53
C ARG A 97 -5.01 -22.08 -31.53
N VAL A 98 -4.54 -21.63 -30.36
CA VAL A 98 -3.18 -21.09 -30.21
C VAL A 98 -2.13 -22.18 -30.45
N ALA A 99 -2.33 -23.38 -29.87
CA ALA A 99 -1.44 -24.51 -30.07
C ALA A 99 -1.37 -24.98 -31.53
N ALA A 100 -2.49 -24.87 -32.27
CA ALA A 100 -2.57 -25.16 -33.69
C ALA A 100 -1.95 -24.07 -34.59
N GLY A 101 -1.61 -22.90 -34.03
CA GLY A 101 -1.10 -21.76 -34.79
C GLY A 101 -2.18 -20.99 -35.55
N GLU A 102 -3.45 -21.20 -35.23
CA GLU A 102 -4.60 -20.55 -35.88
C GLU A 102 -4.94 -19.18 -35.25
N GLN A 103 -4.40 -18.91 -34.06
CA GLN A 103 -4.59 -17.66 -33.33
C GLN A 103 -3.34 -17.35 -32.51
N ASP A 104 -3.00 -16.07 -32.36
CA ASP A 104 -1.91 -15.67 -31.46
C ASP A 104 -2.39 -15.54 -30.00
N PRO A 105 -1.49 -15.70 -29.00
CA PRO A 105 -1.86 -15.64 -27.59
C PRO A 105 -2.45 -14.31 -27.13
N TYR A 106 -2.09 -13.19 -27.75
CA TYR A 106 -2.59 -11.87 -27.34
C TYR A 106 -4.03 -11.69 -27.76
N THR A 107 -4.35 -11.99 -29.03
CA THR A 107 -5.73 -11.94 -29.51
C THR A 107 -6.62 -12.94 -28.76
N ALA A 108 -6.11 -14.14 -28.42
CA ALA A 108 -6.85 -15.10 -27.60
C ALA A 108 -7.12 -14.58 -26.17
N ALA A 109 -6.15 -13.87 -25.56
CA ALA A 109 -6.33 -13.26 -24.24
C ALA A 109 -7.36 -12.11 -24.27
N ASP A 110 -7.32 -11.26 -25.30
CA ASP A 110 -8.31 -10.18 -25.47
C ASP A 110 -9.73 -10.75 -25.62
N MET A 111 -9.90 -11.79 -26.44
CA MET A 111 -11.18 -12.49 -26.58
C MET A 111 -11.68 -13.08 -25.25
N LEU A 112 -10.77 -13.65 -24.45
CA LEU A 112 -11.11 -14.20 -23.13
C LEU A 112 -11.54 -13.11 -22.15
N VAL A 113 -10.88 -11.95 -22.18
CA VAL A 113 -11.22 -10.79 -21.33
C VAL A 113 -12.56 -10.17 -21.75
N GLU A 114 -12.85 -10.09 -23.05
CA GLU A 114 -14.14 -9.59 -23.56
C GLU A 114 -15.32 -10.49 -23.21
N ALA A 115 -15.09 -11.80 -23.06
CA ALA A 115 -16.13 -12.78 -22.73
C ALA A 115 -16.53 -12.80 -21.23
N LEU A 116 -15.76 -12.13 -20.36
CA LEU A 116 -15.96 -12.08 -18.91
C LEU A 116 -17.06 -11.11 -18.48
#